data_AF-M0ZIP3-F1
#
_entry.id   AF-M0ZIP3-F1
#
_cell.length_a   1.000
_cell.length_b   1.000
_cell.length_c   1.000
_cell.angle_alpha   90.00
_cell.angle_beta   90.00
_cell.angle_gamma   90.00
#
_symmetry.space_group_name_H-M   'P 1'
#
loop_
_entity.id
_entity.type
_entity.pdbx_description
1 polymer ?
#
loop_
_entity_poly.entity_id
_entity_poly.type
_entity_poly.pdbx_seq_one_letter_code
_entity_poly.pdbx_strand_id
1 'polypeptide(L)'
;MPDVIVHKARELYGTASAEINEVILDMERFKQNFHEQVHESQRLLKLTKGLHHKLLIARKNVKEHSINQRFRKEQEISEAAAVARSSIQRRARQYRAISSQPSQKILGSNGHTSTMKSEAKEEKGEISEATPAVYSPSTSRLPVSAKRRKLPNVGDSVHVPSLNKQALVLKVDPSREELLVQAGNMKLKLKLTDVLA
;
A
#
# COMPACT_ATOMS: atom_id res chain seq x y z
N MET A 1 -31.63 38.09 -82.24
CA MET A 1 -32.22 38.22 -80.88
C MET A 1 -32.40 36.90 -80.13
N PRO A 2 -32.60 35.72 -80.76
CA PRO A 2 -32.65 34.44 -80.04
C PRO A 2 -31.32 33.97 -79.43
N ASP A 3 -30.19 34.16 -80.13
CA ASP A 3 -28.87 33.64 -79.71
C ASP A 3 -28.38 34.15 -78.36
N VAL A 4 -28.65 35.43 -78.06
CA VAL A 4 -28.21 36.05 -76.79
C VAL A 4 -28.90 35.42 -75.59
N ILE A 5 -30.17 35.03 -75.75
CA ILE A 5 -30.95 34.37 -74.69
C ILE A 5 -30.43 32.94 -74.47
N VAL A 6 -30.16 32.22 -75.56
CA VAL A 6 -29.61 30.86 -75.50
C VAL A 6 -28.21 30.86 -74.87
N HIS A 7 -27.35 31.83 -75.20
CA HIS A 7 -26.02 31.92 -74.62
C HIS A 7 -26.05 32.24 -73.12
N LYS A 8 -26.84 33.24 -72.70
CA LYS A 8 -27.00 33.56 -71.27
C LYS A 8 -27.59 32.40 -70.48
N ALA A 9 -28.57 31.69 -71.04
CA ALA A 9 -29.13 30.50 -70.39
C ALA A 9 -28.09 29.41 -70.23
N ARG A 10 -27.24 29.17 -71.24
CA ARG A 10 -26.15 28.18 -71.19
C ARG A 10 -25.09 28.54 -70.15
N GLU A 11 -24.72 29.81 -70.05
CA GLU A 11 -23.75 30.29 -69.08
C GLU A 11 -24.27 30.10 -67.65
N LEU A 12 -25.47 30.59 -67.35
CA LEU A 12 -26.11 30.45 -66.04
C LEU A 12 -26.24 28.98 -65.63
N TYR A 13 -26.70 28.12 -66.53
CA TYR A 13 -26.78 26.67 -66.29
C TYR A 13 -25.41 26.03 -66.09
N GLY A 14 -24.39 26.47 -66.83
CA GLY A 14 -23.02 25.98 -66.69
C GLY A 14 -22.43 26.28 -65.33
N THR A 15 -22.54 27.54 -64.86
CA THR A 15 -22.08 27.95 -63.52
C THR A 15 -22.84 27.24 -62.41
N ALA A 16 -24.18 27.23 -62.45
CA ALA A 16 -24.98 26.56 -61.43
C ALA A 16 -24.71 25.04 -61.40
N SER A 17 -24.51 24.41 -62.56
CA SER A 17 -24.17 22.99 -62.63
C SER A 17 -22.76 22.70 -62.09
N ALA A 18 -21.81 23.62 -62.25
CA ALA A 18 -20.47 23.48 -61.70
C ALA A 18 -20.49 23.57 -60.16
N GLU A 19 -21.21 24.55 -59.60
CA GLU A 19 -21.39 24.69 -58.15
C GLU A 19 -22.05 23.46 -57.52
N ILE A 20 -23.09 22.92 -58.17
CA ILE A 20 -23.76 21.68 -57.72
C ILE A 20 -22.77 20.51 -57.71
N ASN A 21 -21.94 20.38 -58.75
CA ASN A 21 -20.93 19.31 -58.82
C ASN A 21 -19.87 19.43 -57.71
N GLU A 22 -19.44 20.64 -57.37
CA GLU A 22 -18.51 20.84 -56.25
C GLU A 22 -19.14 20.40 -54.92
N VAL A 23 -20.38 20.80 -54.66
CA VAL A 23 -21.10 20.36 -53.45
C VAL A 23 -21.26 18.84 -53.41
N ILE A 24 -21.53 18.19 -54.55
CA ILE A 24 -21.62 16.73 -54.63
C ILE A 24 -20.27 16.09 -54.28
N LEU A 25 -19.16 16.61 -54.81
CA LEU A 25 -17.82 16.10 -54.51
C LEU A 25 -17.45 16.28 -53.03
N ASP A 26 -17.79 17.42 -52.44
CA ASP A 26 -17.58 17.68 -51.02
C ASP A 26 -18.41 16.73 -50.16
N MET A 27 -19.67 16.49 -50.53
CA MET A 27 -20.55 15.58 -49.81
C MET A 27 -20.05 14.12 -49.92
N GLU A 28 -19.56 13.71 -51.08
CA GLU A 28 -18.94 12.40 -51.31
C GLU A 28 -17.71 12.22 -50.41
N ARG A 29 -16.81 13.22 -50.40
CA ARG A 29 -15.62 13.20 -49.53
C ARG A 29 -16.00 13.17 -48.06
N PHE A 30 -16.98 13.97 -47.64
CA PHE A 30 -17.48 13.98 -46.28
C PHE A 30 -18.03 12.63 -45.86
N LYS A 31 -18.85 12.00 -46.71
CA LYS A 31 -19.41 10.67 -46.49
C LYS A 31 -18.30 9.63 -46.31
N GLN A 32 -17.27 9.66 -47.16
CA GLN A 32 -16.13 8.73 -47.07
C GLN A 32 -15.38 8.90 -45.75
N ASN A 33 -15.00 10.14 -45.40
CA ASN A 33 -14.30 10.44 -44.16
C ASN A 33 -15.10 10.02 -42.92
N PHE A 34 -16.40 10.31 -42.91
CA PHE A 34 -17.27 9.91 -41.81
C PHE A 34 -17.33 8.39 -41.68
N HIS A 35 -17.42 7.66 -42.80
CA HIS A 35 -17.43 6.21 -42.79
C HIS A 35 -16.12 5.63 -42.22
N GLU A 36 -14.97 6.17 -42.61
CA GLU A 36 -13.67 5.76 -42.09
C GLU A 36 -13.56 6.00 -40.58
N GLN A 37 -13.97 7.18 -40.11
CA GLN A 37 -13.96 7.51 -38.69
C GLN A 37 -14.87 6.58 -37.86
N VAL A 38 -16.03 6.20 -38.39
CA VAL A 38 -16.93 5.24 -37.75
C VAL A 38 -16.27 3.86 -37.66
N HIS A 39 -15.62 3.38 -38.72
CA HIS A 39 -14.90 2.11 -38.71
C HIS A 39 -13.74 2.10 -37.71
N GLU A 40 -12.97 3.18 -37.67
CA GLU A 40 -11.87 3.33 -36.71
C GLU A 40 -12.41 3.31 -35.27
N SER A 41 -13.47 4.06 -35.00
CA SER A 41 -14.13 4.10 -33.69
C SER A 41 -14.61 2.71 -33.26
N GLN A 42 -15.20 1.94 -34.17
CA GLN A 42 -15.62 0.56 -33.91
C GLN A 42 -14.44 -0.37 -33.64
N ARG A 43 -13.34 -0.23 -34.38
CA ARG A 43 -12.10 -0.99 -34.14
C ARG A 43 -11.52 -0.69 -32.77
N LEU A 44 -11.42 0.58 -32.39
CA LEU A 44 -10.92 1.01 -31.08
C LEU A 44 -11.82 0.51 -29.95
N LEU A 45 -13.13 0.51 -30.14
CA LEU A 45 -14.08 -0.04 -29.17
C LEU A 45 -13.85 -1.54 -28.95
N LYS A 46 -13.66 -2.32 -30.02
CA LYS A 46 -13.35 -3.76 -29.93
C LYS A 46 -12.03 -4.00 -29.17
N LEU A 47 -10.99 -3.23 -29.49
CA LEU A 47 -9.70 -3.31 -28.80
C LEU A 47 -9.84 -3.01 -27.31
N THR A 48 -10.56 -1.94 -26.97
CA THR A 48 -10.79 -1.52 -25.58
C THR A 48 -11.53 -2.60 -24.80
N LYS A 49 -12.57 -3.21 -25.37
CA LYS A 49 -13.29 -4.33 -24.76
C LYS A 49 -12.37 -5.53 -24.50
N GLY A 50 -11.52 -5.87 -25.48
CA GLY A 50 -10.55 -6.96 -25.34
C GLY A 50 -9.52 -6.70 -24.24
N LEU A 51 -8.99 -5.47 -24.15
CA LEU A 51 -8.07 -5.06 -23.09
C LEU A 51 -8.73 -5.08 -21.72
N HIS A 52 -9.96 -4.56 -21.61
CA HIS A 52 -10.72 -4.59 -20.38
C HIS A 52 -10.94 -6.02 -19.87
N HIS A 53 -11.30 -6.94 -20.75
CA HIS A 53 -11.45 -8.35 -20.39
C HIS A 53 -10.15 -8.97 -19.85
N LYS A 54 -9.01 -8.71 -20.51
CA LYS A 54 -7.69 -9.16 -20.05
C LYS A 54 -7.34 -8.58 -18.67
N LEU A 55 -7.65 -7.31 -18.43
CA LEU A 55 -7.43 -6.66 -17.13
C LEU A 55 -8.27 -7.31 -16.03
N LEU A 56 -9.55 -7.62 -16.30
CA LEU A 56 -10.40 -8.32 -15.34
C LEU A 56 -9.83 -9.69 -14.95
N ILE A 57 -9.33 -10.46 -15.93
CA ILE A 57 -8.67 -11.73 -15.68
C ILE A 57 -7.41 -11.53 -14.84
N ALA A 58 -6.55 -10.59 -15.22
CA ALA A 58 -5.32 -10.30 -14.48
C ALA A 58 -5.62 -9.89 -13.02
N ARG A 59 -6.64 -9.06 -12.81
CA ARG A 59 -7.10 -8.66 -11.47
C ARG A 59 -7.54 -9.87 -10.64
N LYS A 60 -8.31 -10.80 -11.24
CA LYS A 60 -8.72 -12.04 -10.58
C LYS A 60 -7.50 -12.87 -10.17
N ASN A 61 -6.57 -13.08 -11.10
CA ASN A 61 -5.37 -13.88 -10.88
C ASN A 61 -4.49 -13.29 -9.76
N VAL A 62 -4.31 -11.97 -9.74
CA VAL A 62 -3.55 -11.30 -8.66
C VAL A 62 -4.23 -11.48 -7.31
N LYS A 63 -5.57 -11.35 -7.26
CA LYS A 63 -6.33 -11.58 -6.02
C LYS A 63 -6.16 -13.02 -5.53
N GLU A 64 -6.35 -13.99 -6.41
CA GLU A 64 -6.19 -15.41 -6.10
C GLU A 64 -4.77 -15.75 -5.64
N HIS A 65 -3.76 -15.25 -6.35
CA HIS A 65 -2.37 -15.40 -5.97
C HIS A 65 -2.09 -14.80 -4.58
N SER A 66 -2.63 -13.63 -4.27
CA SER A 66 -2.46 -12.99 -2.96
C SER A 66 -3.05 -13.81 -1.82
N ILE A 67 -4.20 -14.45 -2.06
CA ILE A 67 -4.86 -15.33 -1.07
C ILE A 67 -4.00 -16.59 -0.88
N ASN A 68 -3.58 -17.23 -1.97
CA ASN A 68 -2.75 -18.43 -1.91
C ASN A 68 -1.42 -18.18 -1.20
N GLN A 69 -0.76 -17.04 -1.45
CA GLN A 69 0.47 -16.68 -0.76
C GLN A 69 0.27 -16.44 0.74
N ARG A 70 -0.85 -15.81 1.12
CA ARG A 70 -1.19 -15.63 2.56
C ARG A 70 -1.45 -16.97 3.22
N PHE A 71 -2.22 -17.83 2.59
CA PHE A 71 -2.53 -19.17 3.09
C PHE A 71 -1.26 -20.01 3.28
N ARG A 72 -0.35 -20.00 2.31
CA ARG A 72 0.94 -20.71 2.43
C ARG A 72 1.78 -20.21 3.60
N LYS A 73 1.91 -18.89 3.74
CA LYS A 73 2.64 -18.29 4.87
C LYS A 73 2.01 -18.66 6.20
N GLU A 74 0.69 -18.62 6.30
CA GLU A 74 -0.04 -19.00 7.51
C GLU A 74 0.17 -20.47 7.86
N GLN A 75 0.13 -21.36 6.86
CA GLN A 75 0.41 -22.78 7.04
C GLN A 75 1.83 -23.02 7.55
N GLU A 76 2.84 -22.42 6.92
CA GLU A 76 4.25 -22.55 7.32
C GLU A 76 4.48 -22.03 8.75
N ILE A 77 3.87 -20.89 9.11
CA ILE A 77 3.94 -20.35 10.48
C ILE A 77 3.26 -21.29 11.47
N SER A 78 2.09 -21.84 11.13
CA SER A 78 1.35 -22.76 11.98
C SER A 78 2.13 -24.05 12.23
N GLU A 79 2.75 -24.61 11.19
CA GLU A 79 3.59 -25.80 11.28
C GLU A 79 4.82 -25.55 12.16
N ALA A 80 5.56 -24.46 11.90
CA ALA A 80 6.71 -24.07 12.71
C ALA A 80 6.32 -23.84 14.18
N ALA A 81 5.17 -23.21 14.43
CA ALA A 81 4.64 -23.00 15.76
C ALA A 81 4.24 -24.32 16.45
N ALA A 82 3.64 -25.27 15.73
CA ALA A 82 3.31 -26.59 16.26
C ALA A 82 4.56 -27.36 16.65
N VAL A 83 5.59 -27.35 15.81
CA VAL A 83 6.91 -27.95 16.11
C VAL A 83 7.53 -27.30 17.34
N ALA A 84 7.59 -25.97 17.40
CA ALA A 84 8.14 -25.25 18.55
C ALA A 84 7.38 -25.56 19.85
N ARG A 85 6.04 -25.52 19.83
CA ARG A 85 5.20 -25.89 20.98
C ARG A 85 5.46 -27.32 21.45
N SER A 86 5.56 -28.28 20.52
CA SER A 86 5.87 -29.67 20.85
C SER A 86 7.25 -29.81 21.50
N SER A 87 8.25 -29.07 21.00
CA SER A 87 9.62 -29.08 21.54
C SER A 87 9.67 -28.51 22.95
N ILE A 88 8.98 -27.39 23.20
CA ILE A 88 8.87 -26.76 24.53
C ILE A 88 8.18 -27.71 25.49
N GLN A 89 7.03 -28.27 25.11
CA GLN A 89 6.30 -29.22 25.96
C GLN A 89 7.13 -30.46 26.27
N ARG A 90 7.87 -31.00 25.29
CA ARG A 90 8.78 -32.13 25.49
C ARG A 90 9.87 -31.79 26.50
N ARG A 91 10.54 -30.63 26.36
CA ARG A 91 11.55 -30.16 27.30
C ARG A 91 10.97 -29.91 28.70
N ALA A 92 9.82 -29.27 28.80
CA ALA A 92 9.13 -29.02 30.07
C ALA A 92 8.78 -30.33 30.81
N ARG A 93 8.35 -31.38 30.07
CA ARG A 93 8.13 -32.71 30.64
C ARG A 93 9.43 -33.35 31.14
N GLN A 94 10.53 -33.22 30.39
CA GLN A 94 11.84 -33.72 30.83
C GLN A 94 12.28 -33.05 32.14
N TYR A 95 12.22 -31.72 32.22
CA TYR A 95 12.53 -30.99 33.46
C TYR A 95 11.63 -31.39 34.62
N ARG A 96 10.32 -31.53 34.38
CA ARG A 96 9.38 -32.00 35.40
C ARG A 96 9.73 -33.41 35.87
N ALA A 97 10.09 -34.33 34.96
CA ALA A 97 10.47 -35.70 35.33
C ALA A 97 11.75 -35.74 36.18
N ILE A 98 12.75 -34.91 35.85
CA ILE A 98 14.00 -34.78 36.63
C ILE A 98 13.71 -34.18 38.01
N SER A 99 12.94 -33.08 38.07
CA SER A 99 12.58 -32.42 39.34
C SER A 99 11.58 -33.23 40.19
N SER A 100 10.82 -34.12 39.57
CA SER A 100 9.85 -35.02 40.22
C SER A 100 10.49 -36.34 40.66
N GLN A 101 11.78 -36.59 40.36
CA GLN A 101 12.45 -37.73 40.97
C GLN A 101 12.40 -37.55 42.49
N PRO A 102 11.81 -38.51 43.23
CA PRO A 102 11.84 -38.45 44.68
C PRO A 102 13.31 -38.48 45.08
N SER A 103 13.77 -37.45 45.80
CA SER A 103 14.95 -37.56 46.64
C SER A 103 14.77 -38.84 47.44
N GLN A 104 15.54 -39.86 47.10
CA GLN A 104 15.57 -41.08 47.88
C GLN A 104 15.89 -40.63 49.29
N LYS A 105 14.92 -40.80 50.19
CA LYS A 105 15.14 -40.80 51.63
C LYS A 105 16.26 -41.80 51.89
N ILE A 106 17.49 -41.30 51.97
CA ILE A 106 18.56 -42.00 52.65
C ILE A 106 18.26 -41.81 54.13
N LEU A 107 17.61 -42.83 54.70
CA LEU A 107 17.65 -43.06 56.13
C LEU A 107 19.10 -43.38 56.47
N GLY A 108 19.76 -42.42 57.11
CA GLY A 108 21.14 -42.54 57.55
C GLY A 108 21.42 -41.50 58.63
N SER A 109 21.08 -41.85 59.87
CA SER A 109 21.60 -41.18 61.06
C SER A 109 23.12 -41.25 61.03
N ASN A 110 23.79 -40.11 61.04
CA ASN A 110 24.88 -39.73 61.94
C ASN A 110 25.65 -38.55 61.34
N GLY A 111 25.89 -37.55 62.19
CA GLY A 111 26.46 -36.27 61.78
C GLY A 111 27.87 -36.35 61.24
N HIS A 112 28.23 -35.35 60.44
CA HIS A 112 29.35 -34.47 60.75
C HIS A 112 29.27 -33.22 59.88
N THR A 113 29.39 -32.09 60.55
CA THR A 113 29.68 -30.78 59.99
C THR A 113 31.00 -30.80 59.22
N SER A 114 31.02 -30.27 58.00
CA SER A 114 32.25 -29.65 57.48
C SER A 114 31.91 -28.51 56.53
N THR A 115 32.05 -27.32 57.09
CA THR A 115 32.19 -26.04 56.42
C THR A 115 33.39 -26.07 55.48
N MET A 116 33.21 -25.76 54.19
CA MET A 116 34.26 -25.25 53.33
C MET A 116 33.65 -24.18 52.41
N LYS A 117 34.15 -22.96 52.56
CA LYS A 117 33.82 -21.77 51.77
C LYS A 117 34.67 -21.74 50.50
N SER A 118 34.11 -21.22 49.41
CA SER A 118 34.81 -20.34 48.45
C SER A 118 33.81 -19.89 47.38
N GLU A 119 33.27 -18.68 47.52
CA GLU A 119 33.58 -17.52 46.66
C GLU A 119 32.77 -17.48 45.35
N ALA A 120 31.59 -16.84 45.42
CA ALA A 120 30.91 -16.28 44.27
C ALA A 120 31.13 -14.76 44.30
N LYS A 121 31.86 -14.24 43.31
CA LYS A 121 31.96 -12.81 43.04
C LYS A 121 30.57 -12.26 42.71
N GLU A 122 30.20 -11.22 43.44
CA GLU A 122 29.14 -10.29 43.07
C GLU A 122 29.54 -9.56 41.78
N GLU A 123 28.68 -9.60 40.76
CA GLU A 123 28.53 -8.48 39.85
C GLU A 123 27.09 -7.98 39.92
N LYS A 124 26.98 -6.73 40.36
CA LYS A 124 25.77 -5.91 40.36
C LYS A 124 25.13 -5.88 38.98
N GLY A 125 23.82 -6.09 38.94
CA GLY A 125 22.96 -5.71 37.83
C GLY A 125 21.54 -5.57 38.33
N GLU A 126 21.09 -4.32 38.50
CA GLU A 126 19.79 -3.93 39.02
C GLU A 126 18.62 -4.63 38.32
N ILE A 127 17.71 -5.13 39.14
CA ILE A 127 16.37 -5.55 38.74
C ILE A 127 15.57 -4.27 38.51
N SER A 128 15.08 -4.06 37.29
CA SER A 128 13.95 -3.16 37.02
C SER A 128 12.78 -3.95 36.47
N GLU A 129 11.64 -3.68 37.09
CA GLU A 129 10.37 -4.39 37.05
C GLU A 129 9.68 -4.42 35.68
N ALA A 130 9.02 -5.56 35.45
CA ALA A 130 7.67 -5.73 34.93
C ALA A 130 7.15 -4.79 33.82
N THR A 131 6.84 -5.36 32.64
CA THR A 131 5.45 -5.69 32.22
C THR A 131 5.43 -6.34 30.83
N PRO A 132 4.52 -7.32 30.57
CA PRO A 132 4.29 -7.86 29.23
C PRO A 132 3.06 -7.19 28.59
N ALA A 133 3.19 -6.71 27.35
CA ALA A 133 2.04 -6.33 26.55
C ALA A 133 2.22 -6.79 25.09
N VAL A 134 1.51 -7.88 24.80
CA VAL A 134 1.22 -8.42 23.48
C VAL A 134 0.41 -7.38 22.69
N TYR A 135 0.92 -6.92 21.54
CA TYR A 135 0.13 -6.14 20.59
C TYR A 135 -0.23 -6.98 19.37
N SER A 136 -1.52 -7.33 19.33
CA SER A 136 -2.26 -7.85 18.18
C SER A 136 -2.86 -6.67 17.40
N PRO A 137 -2.84 -6.62 16.05
CA PRO A 137 -3.36 -5.47 15.31
C PRO A 137 -4.85 -5.67 15.05
N SER A 138 -5.70 -5.12 15.91
CA SER A 138 -7.13 -4.95 15.62
C SER A 138 -7.42 -3.53 15.15
N THR A 139 -7.95 -3.47 13.92
CA THR A 139 -8.63 -2.32 13.33
C THR A 139 -9.70 -1.79 14.28
N SER A 140 -9.51 -0.59 14.82
CA SER A 140 -10.63 0.22 15.31
C SER A 140 -10.39 1.68 14.94
N ARG A 141 -11.25 2.17 14.05
CA ARG A 141 -11.45 3.60 13.81
C ARG A 141 -12.29 4.12 14.95
N LEU A 142 -11.75 4.95 15.83
CA LEU A 142 -12.55 5.89 16.63
C LEU A 142 -11.75 7.20 16.84
N PRO A 143 -12.45 8.35 16.90
CA PRO A 143 -11.87 9.65 16.65
C PRO A 143 -11.06 10.13 17.86
N VAL A 144 -9.78 10.41 17.66
CA VAL A 144 -8.94 10.97 18.72
C VAL A 144 -9.30 12.45 18.88
N SER A 145 -9.99 12.69 19.99
CA SER A 145 -10.20 13.95 20.70
C SER A 145 -9.18 15.05 20.39
N ALA A 146 -9.73 16.24 20.17
CA ALA A 146 -9.05 17.51 19.91
C ALA A 146 -8.16 17.93 21.11
N LYS A 147 -7.00 17.29 21.28
CA LYS A 147 -5.85 17.94 21.90
C LYS A 147 -5.29 18.90 20.86
N ARG A 148 -5.38 20.21 21.14
CA ARG A 148 -4.79 21.27 20.31
C ARG A 148 -3.34 20.91 20.01
N ARG A 149 -3.07 20.44 18.79
CA ARG A 149 -1.72 20.12 18.33
C ARG A 149 -0.94 21.43 18.37
N LYS A 150 0.09 21.51 19.21
CA LYS A 150 1.06 22.61 19.12
C LYS A 150 1.68 22.51 17.73
N LEU A 151 1.67 23.62 16.99
CA LEU A 151 2.30 23.66 15.68
C LEU A 151 3.80 23.38 15.88
N PRO A 152 4.41 22.47 15.09
CA PRO A 152 5.84 22.24 15.16
C PRO A 152 6.57 23.53 14.77
N ASN A 153 7.69 23.82 15.43
CA ASN A 153 8.50 24.98 15.10
C ASN A 153 9.43 24.68 13.92
N VAL A 154 9.90 25.73 13.26
CA VAL A 154 10.90 25.62 12.20
C VAL A 154 12.19 25.05 12.81
N GLY A 155 12.68 23.93 12.25
CA GLY A 155 13.83 23.18 12.75
C GLY A 155 13.48 21.86 13.47
N ASP A 156 12.22 21.62 13.82
CA ASP A 156 11.82 20.38 14.50
C ASP A 156 11.85 19.18 13.54
N SER A 157 12.18 18.00 14.09
CA SER A 157 12.14 16.73 13.38
C SER A 157 10.78 16.08 13.55
N VAL A 158 10.06 15.91 12.44
CA VAL A 158 8.67 15.46 12.45
C VAL A 158 8.50 14.19 11.64
N HIS A 159 7.69 13.25 12.13
CA HIS A 159 7.48 11.98 11.45
C HIS A 159 6.43 12.13 10.34
N VAL A 160 6.81 11.71 9.13
CA VAL A 160 5.94 11.72 7.96
C VAL A 160 5.48 10.28 7.68
N PRO A 161 4.23 9.90 8.05
CA PRO A 161 3.74 8.53 7.90
C PRO A 161 3.70 8.04 6.45
N SER A 162 3.51 8.93 5.48
CA SER A 162 3.49 8.56 4.05
C SER A 162 4.86 8.08 3.54
N LEU A 163 5.94 8.48 4.20
CA LEU A 163 7.31 8.10 3.85
C LEU A 163 7.97 7.21 4.91
N ASN A 164 7.32 6.96 6.04
CA ASN A 164 7.88 6.29 7.23
C ASN A 164 9.28 6.82 7.60
N LYS A 165 9.50 8.13 7.44
CA LYS A 165 10.78 8.79 7.68
C LYS A 165 10.59 10.05 8.53
N GLN A 166 11.62 10.40 9.27
CA GLN A 166 11.72 11.70 9.95
C GLN A 166 12.13 12.77 8.94
N ALA A 167 11.49 13.93 9.03
CA ALA A 167 11.72 15.06 8.14
C ALA A 167 11.90 16.34 8.96
N LEU A 168 12.81 17.21 8.53
CA LEU A 168 13.09 18.48 9.18
C LEU A 168 12.13 19.56 8.67
N VAL A 169 11.48 20.30 9.57
CA VAL A 169 10.58 21.40 9.19
C VAL A 169 11.40 22.63 8.77
N LEU A 170 11.27 23.02 7.50
CA LEU A 170 11.93 24.19 6.94
C LEU A 170 11.06 25.45 7.04
N LYS A 171 9.75 25.31 6.86
CA LYS A 171 8.81 26.44 6.91
C LYS A 171 7.44 25.98 7.36
N VAL A 172 6.79 26.78 8.18
CA VAL A 172 5.41 26.57 8.63
C VAL A 172 4.57 27.73 8.13
N ASP A 173 3.53 27.43 7.35
CA ASP A 173 2.56 28.42 6.88
C ASP A 173 1.25 28.23 7.68
N PRO A 174 1.08 28.96 8.81
CA PRO A 174 -0.05 28.75 9.71
C PRO A 174 -1.40 29.15 9.07
N SER A 175 -1.41 30.07 8.11
CA SER A 175 -2.63 30.55 7.43
C SER A 175 -3.25 29.52 6.49
N ARG A 176 -2.47 28.55 5.99
CA ARG A 176 -2.93 27.52 5.05
C ARG A 176 -2.88 26.12 5.65
N GLU A 177 -2.47 26.00 6.91
CA GLU A 177 -2.21 24.74 7.60
C GLU A 177 -1.28 23.80 6.80
N GLU A 178 -0.22 24.38 6.22
CA GLU A 178 0.77 23.67 5.40
C GLU A 178 2.19 23.81 5.98
N LEU A 179 3.01 22.77 5.80
CA LEU A 179 4.38 22.64 6.25
C LEU A 179 5.28 22.31 5.06
N LEU A 180 6.42 22.98 4.95
CA LEU A 180 7.50 22.57 4.07
C LEU A 180 8.52 21.79 4.90
N VAL A 181 8.69 20.50 4.58
CA VAL A 181 9.61 19.60 5.29
C VAL A 181 10.68 19.06 4.34
N GLN A 182 11.88 18.83 4.85
CA GLN A 182 12.97 18.18 4.12
C GLN A 182 13.17 16.76 4.66
N ALA A 183 12.94 15.77 3.80
CA ALA A 183 13.18 14.36 4.09
C ALA A 183 14.36 13.88 3.23
N GLY A 184 15.57 13.91 3.79
CA GLY A 184 16.80 13.64 3.05
C GLY A 184 17.05 14.67 1.94
N ASN A 185 17.09 14.22 0.69
CA ASN A 185 17.33 15.08 -0.49
C ASN A 185 16.04 15.67 -1.08
N MET A 186 14.87 15.39 -0.49
CA MET A 186 13.58 15.82 -1.01
C MET A 186 12.96 16.91 -0.14
N LYS A 187 12.39 17.95 -0.76
CA LYS A 187 11.56 18.97 -0.11
C LYS A 187 10.09 18.70 -0.43
N LEU A 188 9.25 18.64 0.60
CA LEU A 188 7.86 18.21 0.51
C LEU A 188 6.96 19.24 1.18
N LYS A 189 5.83 19.53 0.54
CA LYS A 189 4.78 20.36 1.10
C LYS A 189 3.67 19.47 1.62
N LEU A 190 3.46 19.46 2.94
CA LEU A 190 2.53 18.58 3.64
C LEU A 190 1.50 19.39 4.42
N LYS A 191 0.32 18.82 4.66
CA LYS A 191 -0.66 19.42 5.57
C LYS A 191 -0.38 19.01 7.01
N LEU A 192 -0.76 19.83 7.99
CA LEU A 192 -0.57 19.52 9.42
C LEU A 192 -1.33 18.26 9.88
N THR A 193 -2.35 17.83 9.15
CA THR A 193 -3.10 16.61 9.42
C THR A 193 -2.27 15.35 9.16
N ASP A 194 -1.36 15.41 8.20
CA ASP A 194 -0.67 14.27 7.61
C ASP A 194 0.69 14.02 8.26
N VAL A 195 0.97 14.76 9.34
CA VAL A 195 2.25 14.83 9.99
C VAL A 195 2.04 14.59 11.49
N LEU A 196 2.86 13.71 12.08
CA LEU A 196 2.83 13.40 13.51
C LEU A 196 4.06 14.04 14.15
N ALA A 197 3.80 15.06 14.97
CA ALA A 197 4.77 15.72 15.85
C ALA A 197 4.83 15.03 17.20
#